data_AF-A0A1Q3DDF6-F1
#
_entry.id   AF-A0A1Q3DDF6-F1
#
_cell.length_a   1.000
_cell.length_b   1.000
_cell.length_c   1.000
_cell.angle_alpha   90.00
_cell.angle_beta   90.00
_cell.angle_gamma   90.00
#
_symmetry.space_group_name_H-M   'P 1'
#
loop_
_entity.id
_entity.type
_entity.pdbx_description
1 polymer ?
#
loop_
_entity_poly.entity_id
_entity_poly.type
_entity_poly.pdbx_seq_one_letter_code
_entity_poly.pdbx_strand_id
1 'polypeptide(L)'
;MVTIEVLTGSNFKKWKEDIEFAMEMVDVDLSLVTDKPVELTDEKLVYAAWMKSYRICILSMRRSILDHLKSGLPTDCTAKELMTAISERYRVSLNANIGSLLQVLFNMKHDGNGGVKSYVIRMVDYQTKLKALKVDLPDTCIVHQALNTLPPEFSIIKTKYNSQDESWSINDLISRVVVEEEKLKKEKCQVVLSVVCSNSHKSKKSKTYTNKVAHRTTKEHGQSSNMGPNKVSFKKKSDHCFFCKKKDIDVFMRNRPVNFELKTSMSLAKDIDKH
;
A
#
# COMPACT_ATOMS: atom_id res chain seq x y z
N MET A 1 -10.89 -8.29 -17.17
CA MET A 1 -11.67 -9.36 -16.50
C MET A 1 -11.82 -8.96 -15.05
N VAL A 2 -13.04 -8.89 -14.53
CA VAL A 2 -13.27 -8.59 -13.10
C VAL A 2 -12.88 -9.84 -12.30
N THR A 3 -12.12 -9.66 -11.22
CA THR A 3 -11.80 -10.75 -10.29
C THR A 3 -12.80 -10.72 -9.16
N ILE A 4 -13.63 -11.76 -9.07
CA ILE A 4 -14.54 -11.96 -7.94
C ILE A 4 -13.74 -12.65 -6.83
N GLU A 5 -13.64 -12.03 -5.65
CA GLU A 5 -13.05 -12.69 -4.48
C GLU A 5 -13.81 -13.97 -4.11
N VAL A 6 -13.17 -14.91 -3.41
CA VAL A 6 -13.88 -16.05 -2.82
C VAL A 6 -14.48 -15.61 -1.48
N LEU A 7 -15.75 -15.92 -1.23
CA LEU A 7 -16.42 -15.69 0.04
C LEU A 7 -15.80 -16.59 1.12
N THR A 8 -15.05 -15.98 2.04
CA THR A 8 -14.36 -16.66 3.15
C THR A 8 -15.10 -16.53 4.49
N GLY A 9 -16.17 -15.72 4.52
CA GLY A 9 -17.04 -15.51 5.68
C GLY A 9 -16.93 -14.12 6.31
N SER A 10 -15.78 -13.45 6.18
CA SER A 10 -15.56 -12.07 6.67
C SER A 10 -15.66 -11.00 5.57
N ASN A 11 -15.52 -11.38 4.30
CA ASN A 11 -15.49 -10.46 3.15
C ASN A 11 -16.84 -10.31 2.41
N PHE A 12 -17.98 -10.71 3.01
CA PHE A 12 -19.28 -10.74 2.33
C PHE A 12 -19.64 -9.44 1.59
N LYS A 13 -19.41 -8.26 2.19
CA LYS A 13 -19.70 -6.97 1.53
C LYS A 13 -18.92 -6.82 0.22
N LYS A 14 -17.62 -7.10 0.24
CA LYS A 14 -16.73 -7.01 -0.92
C LYS A 14 -17.07 -8.06 -1.97
N TRP A 15 -17.31 -9.30 -1.54
CA TRP A 15 -17.76 -10.40 -2.41
C TRP A 15 -19.06 -10.04 -3.16
N LYS A 16 -20.02 -9.44 -2.46
CA LYS A 16 -21.30 -9.02 -3.06
C LYS A 16 -21.09 -7.90 -4.08
N GLU A 17 -20.34 -6.86 -3.72
CA GLU A 17 -19.97 -5.76 -4.64
C GLU A 17 -19.27 -6.30 -5.90
N ASP A 18 -18.35 -7.26 -5.76
CA ASP A 18 -17.66 -7.88 -6.90
C ASP A 18 -18.58 -8.73 -7.79
N ILE A 19 -19.55 -9.44 -7.20
CA ILE A 19 -20.57 -10.20 -7.95
C ILE A 19 -21.47 -9.23 -8.74
N GLU A 20 -22.04 -8.22 -8.07
CA GLU A 20 -22.97 -7.27 -8.69
C GLU A 20 -22.28 -6.53 -9.86
N PHE A 21 -21.09 -5.96 -9.61
CA PHE A 21 -20.29 -5.30 -10.65
C PHE A 21 -19.89 -6.25 -11.80
N ALA A 22 -19.54 -7.51 -11.51
CA ALA A 22 -19.17 -8.46 -12.55
C ALA A 22 -20.34 -8.91 -13.43
N MET A 23 -21.57 -8.96 -12.91
CA MET A 23 -22.76 -9.29 -13.70
C MET A 23 -23.24 -8.09 -14.54
N GLU A 24 -23.19 -6.88 -13.98
CA GLU A 24 -23.52 -5.62 -14.68
C GLU A 24 -22.55 -5.40 -15.85
N MET A 25 -21.24 -5.56 -15.63
CA MET A 25 -20.19 -5.41 -16.65
C MET A 25 -20.30 -6.35 -17.87
N VAL A 26 -21.20 -7.33 -17.86
CA VAL A 26 -21.43 -8.26 -18.99
C VAL A 26 -22.90 -8.39 -19.40
N ASP A 27 -23.76 -7.47 -18.95
CA ASP A 27 -25.20 -7.40 -19.24
C ASP A 27 -25.97 -8.69 -18.85
N VAL A 28 -25.70 -9.23 -17.65
CA VAL A 28 -26.36 -10.45 -17.14
C VAL A 28 -26.87 -10.33 -15.70
N ASP A 29 -27.05 -9.13 -15.18
CA ASP A 29 -27.56 -8.86 -13.81
C ASP A 29 -29.08 -9.07 -13.66
N LEU A 30 -29.86 -9.09 -14.75
CA LEU A 30 -31.33 -9.09 -14.76
C LEU A 30 -31.99 -10.02 -13.72
N SER A 31 -31.52 -11.26 -13.56
CA SER A 31 -32.07 -12.25 -12.61
C SER A 31 -31.71 -12.03 -11.12
N LEU A 32 -30.82 -11.08 -10.83
CA LEU A 32 -30.55 -10.58 -9.48
C LEU A 32 -31.54 -9.47 -9.10
N VAL A 33 -31.98 -8.67 -10.06
CA VAL A 33 -32.81 -7.47 -9.83
C VAL A 33 -34.30 -7.72 -10.07
N THR A 34 -34.69 -8.44 -11.13
CA THR A 34 -36.10 -8.76 -11.42
C THR A 34 -36.51 -10.13 -10.88
N ASP A 35 -37.80 -10.27 -10.63
CA ASP A 35 -38.42 -11.58 -10.40
C ASP A 35 -38.47 -12.39 -11.70
N LYS A 36 -38.79 -13.70 -11.59
CA LYS A 36 -38.85 -14.60 -12.75
C LYS A 36 -40.01 -14.18 -13.67
N PRO A 37 -39.77 -13.94 -14.98
CA PRO A 37 -40.83 -13.60 -15.92
C PRO A 37 -41.80 -14.77 -16.13
N VAL A 38 -43.06 -14.45 -16.39
CA VAL A 38 -44.08 -15.43 -16.81
C VAL A 38 -43.75 -15.89 -18.22
N GLU A 39 -43.85 -17.19 -18.48
CA GLU A 39 -43.51 -17.78 -19.78
C GLU A 39 -44.66 -17.56 -20.79
N LEU A 40 -44.76 -16.33 -21.30
CA LEU A 40 -45.73 -15.91 -22.32
C LEU A 40 -45.14 -16.00 -23.73
N THR A 41 -45.97 -16.35 -24.70
CA THR A 41 -45.55 -16.67 -26.08
C THR A 41 -44.87 -15.51 -26.80
N ASP A 42 -45.20 -14.27 -26.43
CA ASP A 42 -44.77 -13.04 -27.09
C ASP A 42 -43.47 -12.45 -26.50
N GLU A 43 -43.04 -12.91 -25.31
CA GLU A 43 -41.88 -12.38 -24.57
C GLU A 43 -40.67 -13.33 -24.54
N LYS A 44 -40.60 -14.27 -25.49
CA LYS A 44 -39.55 -15.31 -25.55
C LYS A 44 -38.12 -14.78 -25.47
N LEU A 45 -37.84 -13.60 -26.03
CA LEU A 45 -36.52 -12.96 -25.96
C LEU A 45 -36.16 -12.50 -24.54
N VAL A 46 -37.13 -11.92 -23.81
CA VAL A 46 -36.98 -11.48 -22.42
C VAL A 46 -36.76 -12.70 -21.52
N TYR A 47 -37.58 -13.74 -21.69
CA TYR A 47 -37.42 -15.01 -20.97
C TYR A 47 -36.05 -15.66 -21.23
N ALA A 48 -35.60 -15.71 -22.49
CA ALA A 48 -34.29 -16.26 -22.83
C ALA A 48 -33.12 -15.45 -22.24
N ALA A 49 -33.20 -14.12 -22.25
CA ALA A 49 -32.21 -13.24 -21.63
C ALA A 49 -32.18 -13.44 -20.10
N TRP A 50 -33.35 -13.51 -19.44
CA TRP A 50 -33.47 -13.78 -18.02
C TRP A 50 -32.91 -15.17 -17.65
N MET A 51 -33.20 -16.21 -18.43
CA MET A 51 -32.67 -17.56 -18.21
C MET A 51 -31.16 -17.65 -18.44
N LYS A 52 -30.59 -16.87 -19.37
CA LYS A 52 -29.14 -16.72 -19.54
C LYS A 52 -28.53 -16.07 -18.29
N SER A 53 -29.10 -14.95 -17.83
CA SER A 53 -28.69 -14.25 -16.60
C SER A 53 -28.73 -15.19 -15.40
N TYR A 54 -29.87 -15.82 -15.13
CA TYR A 54 -30.09 -16.76 -14.03
C TYR A 54 -28.99 -17.82 -13.93
N ARG A 55 -28.68 -18.48 -15.06
CA ARG A 55 -27.63 -19.51 -15.11
C ARG A 55 -26.25 -18.95 -14.78
N ILE A 56 -25.89 -17.77 -15.31
CA ILE A 56 -24.58 -17.16 -15.09
C ILE A 56 -24.44 -16.67 -13.65
N CYS A 57 -25.45 -16.00 -13.10
CA CYS A 57 -25.45 -15.50 -11.72
C CYS A 57 -25.34 -16.63 -10.69
N ILE A 58 -26.15 -17.69 -10.81
CA ILE A 58 -26.09 -18.86 -9.91
C ILE A 58 -24.72 -19.53 -9.98
N LEU A 59 -24.18 -19.78 -11.18
CA LEU A 59 -22.87 -20.41 -11.35
C LEU A 59 -21.75 -19.53 -10.78
N SER A 60 -21.81 -18.22 -10.99
CA SER A 60 -20.80 -17.28 -10.50
C SER A 60 -20.78 -17.23 -8.98
N MET A 61 -21.94 -17.05 -8.35
CA MET A 61 -22.06 -17.08 -6.88
C MET A 61 -21.62 -18.42 -6.31
N ARG A 62 -22.12 -19.56 -6.81
CA ARG A 62 -21.76 -20.88 -6.26
C ARG A 62 -20.29 -21.24 -6.47
N ARG A 63 -19.64 -20.73 -7.51
CA ARG A 63 -18.21 -20.93 -7.76
C ARG A 63 -17.33 -20.09 -6.83
N SER A 64 -17.77 -18.89 -6.46
CA SER A 64 -17.02 -17.97 -5.59
C SER A 64 -17.33 -18.13 -4.09
N ILE A 65 -17.92 -19.24 -3.66
CA ILE A 65 -18.18 -19.54 -2.23
C ILE A 65 -17.34 -20.76 -1.81
N LEU A 66 -16.74 -20.75 -0.61
CA LEU A 66 -16.05 -21.93 -0.07
C LEU A 66 -17.02 -23.07 0.20
N ASP A 67 -16.62 -24.32 -0.06
CA ASP A 67 -17.54 -25.48 -0.03
C ASP A 67 -18.27 -25.68 1.31
N HIS A 68 -17.60 -25.45 2.44
CA HIS A 68 -18.23 -25.54 3.76
C HIS A 68 -19.33 -24.50 3.97
N LEU A 69 -19.24 -23.32 3.34
CA LEU A 69 -20.24 -22.25 3.39
C LEU A 69 -21.43 -22.50 2.44
N LYS A 70 -21.29 -23.40 1.46
CA LYS A 70 -22.39 -23.85 0.59
C LYS A 70 -23.40 -24.71 1.34
N SER A 71 -22.99 -25.33 2.45
CA SER A 71 -23.89 -26.17 3.26
C SER A 71 -25.12 -25.37 3.71
N GLY A 72 -26.30 -25.94 3.43
CA GLY A 72 -27.60 -25.33 3.70
C GLY A 72 -27.98 -24.09 2.87
N LEU A 73 -27.25 -23.75 1.79
CA LEU A 73 -27.77 -22.80 0.80
C LEU A 73 -28.86 -23.48 -0.04
N PRO A 74 -29.91 -22.77 -0.47
CA PRO A 74 -30.98 -23.35 -1.28
C PRO A 74 -30.43 -23.88 -2.62
N THR A 75 -30.82 -25.11 -2.96
CA THR A 75 -30.42 -25.81 -4.20
C THR A 75 -31.23 -25.34 -5.40
N ASP A 76 -32.53 -25.14 -5.20
CA ASP A 76 -33.52 -24.92 -6.27
C ASP A 76 -34.22 -23.58 -6.03
N CYS A 77 -33.54 -22.50 -6.46
CA CYS A 77 -33.95 -21.12 -6.24
C CYS A 77 -33.44 -20.22 -7.38
N THR A 78 -34.03 -19.03 -7.52
CA THR A 78 -33.58 -17.96 -8.41
C THR A 78 -32.27 -17.32 -7.93
N ALA A 79 -31.61 -16.55 -8.80
CA ALA A 79 -30.38 -15.85 -8.42
C ALA A 79 -30.63 -14.79 -7.33
N LYS A 80 -31.74 -14.05 -7.44
CA LYS A 80 -32.24 -13.11 -6.42
C LYS A 80 -32.50 -13.76 -5.06
N GLU A 81 -33.13 -14.94 -5.03
CA GLU A 81 -33.35 -15.69 -3.79
C GLU A 81 -32.04 -16.21 -3.19
N LEU A 82 -31.11 -16.72 -4.01
CA LEU A 82 -29.79 -17.16 -3.52
C LEU A 82 -29.00 -16.00 -2.91
N MET A 83 -28.95 -14.85 -3.60
CA MET A 83 -28.30 -13.64 -3.08
C MET A 83 -28.94 -13.14 -1.79
N THR A 84 -30.27 -13.22 -1.67
CA THR A 84 -31.01 -12.89 -0.44
C THR A 84 -30.67 -13.86 0.70
N ALA A 85 -30.67 -15.17 0.45
CA ALA A 85 -30.34 -16.18 1.46
C ALA A 85 -28.89 -16.07 1.96
N ILE A 86 -27.95 -15.73 1.07
CA ILE A 86 -26.57 -15.41 1.46
C ILE A 86 -26.53 -14.11 2.26
N SER A 87 -27.23 -13.06 1.83
CA SER A 87 -27.27 -11.77 2.52
C SER A 87 -27.78 -11.88 3.95
N GLU A 88 -28.81 -12.69 4.21
CA GLU A 88 -29.33 -12.89 5.57
C GLU A 88 -28.35 -13.67 6.46
N ARG A 89 -27.65 -14.68 5.92
CA ARG A 89 -26.58 -15.41 6.64
C ARG A 89 -25.45 -14.51 7.13
N TYR A 90 -25.16 -13.43 6.39
CA TYR A 90 -24.13 -12.44 6.73
C TYR A 90 -24.70 -11.13 7.27
N ARG A 91 -25.96 -11.12 7.72
CA ARG A 91 -26.59 -9.91 8.27
C ARG A 91 -25.96 -9.50 9.60
N VAL A 92 -25.08 -8.51 9.54
CA VAL A 92 -24.56 -7.82 10.73
C VAL A 92 -25.64 -6.87 11.26
N SER A 93 -25.92 -6.89 12.57
CA SER A 93 -26.86 -5.95 13.17
C SER A 93 -26.31 -4.52 13.13
N LEU A 94 -27.20 -3.51 13.01
CA LEU A 94 -26.81 -2.10 12.98
C LEU A 94 -25.94 -1.74 14.21
N ASN A 95 -26.32 -2.22 15.39
CA ASN A 95 -25.58 -1.98 16.64
C ASN A 95 -24.19 -2.64 16.63
N ALA A 96 -24.05 -3.85 16.09
CA ALA A 96 -22.74 -4.50 15.96
C ALA A 96 -21.84 -3.77 14.93
N ASN A 97 -22.42 -3.26 13.84
CA ASN A 97 -21.71 -2.45 12.85
C ASN A 97 -21.23 -1.12 13.45
N ILE A 98 -22.11 -0.39 14.16
CA ILE A 98 -21.76 0.83 14.90
C ILE A 98 -20.63 0.54 15.91
N GLY A 99 -20.77 -0.51 16.72
CA GLY A 99 -19.76 -0.91 17.70
C GLY A 99 -18.40 -1.22 17.06
N SER A 100 -18.38 -1.96 15.95
CA SER A 100 -17.17 -2.27 15.18
C SER A 100 -16.51 -1.02 14.60
N LEU A 101 -17.30 -0.11 13.99
CA LEU A 101 -16.79 1.14 13.41
C LEU A 101 -16.20 2.07 14.50
N LEU A 102 -16.87 2.21 15.64
CA LEU A 102 -16.35 2.96 16.79
C LEU A 102 -15.07 2.31 17.34
N GLN A 103 -15.06 0.97 17.50
CA GLN A 103 -13.89 0.24 17.98
C GLN A 103 -12.68 0.45 17.05
N VAL A 104 -12.87 0.41 15.72
CA VAL A 104 -11.79 0.67 14.78
C VAL A 104 -11.33 2.13 14.85
N LEU A 105 -12.25 3.11 14.83
CA LEU A 105 -11.92 4.53 14.88
C LEU A 105 -11.11 4.92 16.14
N PHE A 106 -11.50 4.39 17.31
CA PHE A 106 -10.84 4.75 18.57
C PHE A 106 -9.56 3.95 18.86
N ASN A 107 -9.38 2.76 18.26
CA ASN A 107 -8.19 1.93 18.47
C ASN A 107 -7.17 1.97 17.31
N MET A 108 -7.53 2.52 16.14
CA MET A 108 -6.61 2.61 15.00
C MET A 108 -5.40 3.49 15.33
N LYS A 109 -4.21 3.02 14.96
CA LYS A 109 -2.94 3.75 15.03
C LYS A 109 -2.35 3.83 13.62
N HIS A 110 -1.48 4.80 13.40
CA HIS A 110 -0.69 4.82 12.16
C HIS A 110 0.25 3.60 12.17
N ASP A 111 0.17 2.75 11.15
CA ASP A 111 0.92 1.51 11.00
C ASP A 111 2.36 1.72 10.49
N GLY A 112 2.71 2.98 10.19
CA GLY A 112 3.99 3.36 9.59
C GLY A 112 3.99 3.26 8.06
N ASN A 113 2.88 2.83 7.44
CA ASN A 113 2.78 2.61 6.01
C ASN A 113 1.87 3.64 5.33
N GLY A 114 2.29 4.10 4.15
CA GLY A 114 1.63 5.18 3.43
C GLY A 114 1.79 6.55 4.11
N GLY A 115 0.93 7.50 3.73
CA GLY A 115 0.93 8.87 4.26
C GLY A 115 0.01 9.05 5.46
N VAL A 116 0.44 9.89 6.39
CA VAL A 116 -0.34 10.39 7.53
C VAL A 116 -1.56 11.17 7.05
N LYS A 117 -1.47 11.89 5.91
CA LYS A 117 -2.64 12.49 5.26
C LYS A 117 -3.73 11.45 4.99
N SER A 118 -3.36 10.32 4.39
CA SER A 118 -4.28 9.24 4.07
C SER A 118 -4.83 8.56 5.33
N TYR A 119 -4.04 8.48 6.40
CA TYR A 119 -4.49 8.00 7.71
C TYR A 119 -5.59 8.88 8.31
N VAL A 120 -5.41 10.21 8.31
CA VAL A 120 -6.45 11.15 8.78
C VAL A 120 -7.72 11.02 7.93
N ILE A 121 -7.60 10.94 6.60
CA ILE A 121 -8.74 10.73 5.69
C ILE A 121 -9.50 9.42 6.01
N ARG A 122 -8.80 8.33 6.39
CA ARG A 122 -9.47 7.09 6.86
C ARG A 122 -10.32 7.31 8.11
N MET A 123 -9.92 8.20 9.03
CA MET A 123 -10.75 8.53 10.20
C MET A 123 -12.05 9.26 9.82
N VAL A 124 -11.99 10.16 8.83
CA VAL A 124 -13.16 10.87 8.28
C VAL A 124 -14.11 9.91 7.56
N ASP A 125 -13.58 8.89 6.88
CA ASP A 125 -14.38 7.81 6.30
C ASP A 125 -15.14 7.01 7.37
N TYR A 126 -14.51 6.67 8.50
CA TYR A 126 -15.22 6.06 9.64
C TYR A 126 -16.28 6.99 10.25
N GLN A 127 -15.99 8.29 10.44
CA GLN A 127 -16.96 9.30 10.86
C GLN A 127 -18.18 9.36 9.92
N THR A 128 -17.94 9.35 8.62
CA THR A 128 -18.98 9.41 7.57
C THR A 128 -19.85 8.15 7.57
N LYS A 129 -19.23 6.97 7.73
CA LYS A 129 -19.94 5.69 7.88
C LYS A 129 -20.82 5.65 9.13
N LEU A 130 -20.32 6.18 10.26
CA LEU A 130 -21.11 6.31 11.49
C LEU A 130 -22.29 7.28 11.32
N LYS A 131 -22.07 8.43 10.66
CA LYS A 131 -23.13 9.41 10.36
C LYS A 131 -24.24 8.82 9.48
N ALA A 132 -23.90 7.98 8.50
CA ALA A 132 -24.87 7.23 7.70
C ALA A 132 -25.73 6.26 8.55
N LEU A 133 -25.18 5.73 9.64
CA LEU A 133 -25.86 4.89 10.64
C LEU A 133 -26.52 5.72 11.77
N LYS A 134 -26.74 7.02 11.56
CA LYS A 134 -27.34 7.98 12.52
C LYS A 134 -26.51 8.23 13.80
N VAL A 135 -25.23 7.88 13.79
CA VAL A 135 -24.27 8.22 14.86
C VAL A 135 -23.44 9.41 14.39
N ASP A 136 -23.85 10.62 14.72
CA ASP A 136 -23.12 11.83 14.35
C ASP A 136 -21.99 12.10 15.36
N LEU A 137 -20.74 12.04 14.89
CA LEU A 137 -19.56 12.41 15.68
C LEU A 137 -19.09 13.80 15.26
N PRO A 138 -18.87 14.74 16.20
CA PRO A 138 -18.41 16.07 15.86
C PRO A 138 -16.96 16.03 15.33
N ASP A 139 -16.62 16.92 14.40
CA ASP A 139 -15.28 17.03 13.81
C ASP A 139 -14.17 17.18 14.86
N THR A 140 -14.46 17.86 15.98
CA THR A 140 -13.55 17.99 17.13
C THR A 140 -13.13 16.62 17.68
N CYS A 141 -14.03 15.63 17.71
CA CYS A 141 -13.70 14.26 18.14
C CYS A 141 -12.68 13.62 17.20
N ILE A 142 -12.85 13.77 15.89
CA ILE A 142 -11.92 13.24 14.88
C ILE A 142 -10.58 13.95 14.92
N VAL A 143 -10.56 15.28 15.07
CA VAL A 143 -9.33 16.07 15.21
C VAL A 143 -8.55 15.65 16.45
N HIS A 144 -9.20 15.56 17.61
CA HIS A 144 -8.54 15.11 18.85
C HIS A 144 -8.07 13.66 18.77
N GLN A 145 -8.86 12.75 18.20
CA GLN A 145 -8.48 11.35 18.03
C GLN A 145 -7.27 11.21 17.11
N ALA A 146 -7.26 11.89 15.96
CA ALA A 146 -6.12 11.93 15.05
C ALA A 146 -4.87 12.46 15.76
N LEU A 147 -4.94 13.64 16.40
CA LEU A 147 -3.80 14.23 17.14
C LEU A 147 -3.27 13.36 18.27
N ASN A 148 -4.10 12.48 18.85
CA ASN A 148 -3.69 11.53 19.88
C ASN A 148 -3.00 10.27 19.32
N THR A 149 -3.21 9.92 18.06
CA THR A 149 -2.69 8.69 17.43
C THR A 149 -1.73 8.94 16.27
N LEU A 150 -1.41 10.21 15.97
CA LEU A 150 -0.35 10.62 15.05
C LEU A 150 1.01 9.97 15.40
N PRO A 151 1.86 9.65 14.40
CA PRO A 151 3.22 9.18 14.66
C PRO A 151 4.05 10.21 15.45
N PRO A 152 5.05 9.78 16.26
CA PRO A 152 5.88 10.68 17.07
C PRO A 152 6.59 11.77 16.25
N GLU A 153 6.91 11.52 14.98
CA GLU A 153 7.51 12.47 14.05
C GLU A 153 6.62 13.69 13.79
N PHE A 154 5.30 13.55 13.99
CA PHE A 154 4.30 14.61 13.81
C PHE A 154 3.89 15.27 15.14
N SER A 155 4.59 14.97 16.24
CA SER A 155 4.33 15.54 17.58
C SER A 155 4.27 17.08 17.59
N ILE A 156 5.02 17.76 16.72
CA ILE A 156 4.98 19.22 16.57
C ILE A 156 3.58 19.75 16.19
N ILE A 157 2.78 18.98 15.45
CA ILE A 157 1.39 19.35 15.10
C ILE A 157 0.53 19.35 16.38
N LYS A 158 0.67 18.32 17.23
CA LYS A 158 -0.03 18.24 18.52
C LYS A 158 0.38 19.37 19.46
N THR A 159 1.67 19.67 19.56
CA THR A 159 2.16 20.81 20.34
C THR A 159 1.59 22.13 19.82
N LYS A 160 1.54 22.32 18.49
CA LYS A 160 0.96 23.52 17.87
C LYS A 160 -0.55 23.63 18.11
N TYR A 161 -1.29 22.52 18.12
CA TYR A 161 -2.71 22.50 18.50
C TYR A 161 -2.88 22.91 19.96
N ASN A 162 -2.22 22.22 20.88
CA ASN A 162 -2.33 22.47 22.32
C ASN A 162 -1.83 23.86 22.78
N SER A 163 -1.11 24.59 21.93
CA SER A 163 -0.66 25.97 22.20
C SER A 163 -1.62 27.04 21.68
N GLN A 164 -2.73 26.64 21.06
CA GLN A 164 -3.75 27.52 20.48
C GLN A 164 -5.10 27.18 21.12
N ASP A 165 -5.92 28.18 21.43
CA ASP A 165 -7.30 27.99 21.95
C ASP A 165 -8.33 27.90 20.79
N GLU A 166 -7.85 27.97 19.55
CA GLU A 166 -8.65 27.89 18.32
C GLU A 166 -8.89 26.43 17.94
N SER A 167 -10.16 26.02 17.83
CA SER A 167 -10.54 24.71 17.31
C SER A 167 -10.20 24.59 15.82
N TRP A 168 -9.52 23.51 15.43
CA TRP A 168 -9.22 23.26 14.02
C TRP A 168 -10.34 22.47 13.36
N SER A 169 -10.63 22.76 12.10
CA SER A 169 -11.38 21.82 11.26
C SER A 169 -10.52 20.62 10.85
N ILE A 170 -11.17 19.57 10.36
CA ILE A 170 -10.50 18.42 9.75
C ILE A 170 -9.60 18.87 8.58
N ASN A 171 -10.00 19.89 7.81
CA ASN A 171 -9.22 20.41 6.68
C ASN A 171 -7.96 21.16 7.14
N ASP A 172 -8.01 21.88 8.26
CA ASP A 172 -6.85 22.56 8.84
C ASP A 172 -5.82 21.54 9.33
N LEU A 173 -6.28 20.47 9.99
CA LEU A 173 -5.44 19.36 10.41
C LEU A 173 -4.77 18.68 9.19
N ILE A 174 -5.55 18.32 8.16
CA ILE A 174 -5.03 17.71 6.92
C ILE A 174 -3.99 18.62 6.27
N SER A 175 -4.25 19.93 6.18
CA SER A 175 -3.32 20.89 5.58
C SER A 175 -1.99 20.96 6.34
N ARG A 176 -2.04 20.98 7.68
CA ARG A 176 -0.85 20.99 8.55
C ARG A 176 -0.08 19.67 8.48
N VAL A 177 -0.77 18.53 8.39
CA VAL A 177 -0.15 17.20 8.17
C VAL A 177 0.62 17.16 6.85
N VAL A 178 0.03 17.66 5.75
CA VAL A 178 0.70 17.68 4.43
C VAL A 178 1.96 18.56 4.44
N VAL A 179 1.93 19.72 5.10
CA VAL A 179 3.10 20.59 5.22
C VAL A 179 4.24 19.90 6.00
N GLU A 180 3.92 19.22 7.09
CA GLU A 180 4.92 18.50 7.90
C GLU A 180 5.44 17.24 7.19
N GLU A 181 4.59 16.51 6.45
CA GLU A 181 5.01 15.39 5.59
C GLU A 181 6.07 15.84 4.58
N GLU A 182 5.86 16.96 3.88
CA GLU A 182 6.82 17.49 2.91
C GLU A 182 8.11 18.01 3.54
N LYS A 183 8.05 18.55 4.75
CA LYS A 183 9.23 18.93 5.53
C LYS A 183 10.07 17.70 5.93
N LEU A 184 9.44 16.69 6.54
CA LEU A 184 10.10 15.46 6.95
C LEU A 184 10.71 14.68 5.78
N LYS A 185 10.08 14.71 4.58
CA LYS A 185 10.67 14.16 3.34
C LYS A 185 11.98 14.87 2.98
N LYS A 186 12.01 16.21 3.01
CA LYS A 186 13.21 17.01 2.69
C LYS A 186 14.35 16.75 3.67
N GLU A 187 14.05 16.70 4.97
CA GLU A 187 15.03 16.39 6.02
C GLU A 187 15.65 15.00 5.83
N LYS A 188 14.83 13.97 5.57
CA LYS A 188 15.31 12.61 5.29
C LYS A 188 16.23 12.57 4.05
N CYS A 189 15.88 13.27 2.97
CA CYS A 189 16.75 13.40 1.80
C CYS A 189 18.08 14.09 2.12
N GLN A 190 18.07 15.14 2.95
CA GLN A 190 19.27 15.88 3.33
C GLN A 190 20.23 15.04 4.18
N VAL A 191 19.71 14.20 5.08
CA VAL A 191 20.52 13.25 5.88
C VAL A 191 21.16 12.17 5.00
N VAL A 192 20.45 11.64 4.00
CA VAL A 192 21.05 10.67 3.05
C VAL A 192 22.20 11.32 2.25
N LEU A 193 22.01 12.55 1.78
CA LEU A 193 23.04 13.32 1.06
C LEU A 193 24.29 13.58 1.91
N SER A 194 24.14 13.93 3.19
CA SER A 194 25.29 14.23 4.07
C SER A 194 26.11 12.98 4.40
N VAL A 195 25.47 11.81 4.60
CA VAL A 195 26.16 10.53 4.82
C VAL A 195 26.95 10.10 3.58
N VAL A 196 26.40 10.27 2.37
CA VAL A 196 27.10 9.93 1.12
C VAL A 196 28.30 10.84 0.87
N CYS A 197 28.17 12.15 1.06
CA CYS A 197 29.26 13.10 0.85
C CYS A 197 30.42 12.91 1.86
N SER A 198 30.11 12.56 3.12
CA SER A 198 31.10 12.40 4.19
C SER A 198 32.14 11.30 3.91
N ASN A 199 31.81 10.31 3.08
CA ASN A 199 32.73 9.23 2.71
C ASN A 199 33.73 9.61 1.58
N SER A 200 33.61 10.79 0.97
CA SER A 200 34.47 11.19 -0.17
C SER A 200 35.70 12.03 0.19
N HIS A 201 35.78 12.59 1.42
CA HIS A 201 36.88 13.48 1.82
C HIS A 201 38.05 12.78 2.54
N LYS A 202 38.68 11.80 1.90
CA LYS A 202 40.04 11.33 2.28
C LYS A 202 40.94 11.06 1.07
N SER A 203 41.43 12.12 0.43
CA SER A 203 42.53 12.02 -0.54
C SER A 203 43.62 13.09 -0.36
N LYS A 204 44.73 12.63 0.24
CA LYS A 204 46.13 13.03 -0.02
C LYS A 204 46.51 14.53 -0.06
N LYS A 205 47.18 14.98 1.01
CA LYS A 205 48.43 15.75 0.86
C LYS A 205 49.53 15.16 1.74
N SER A 206 50.58 14.66 1.09
CA SER A 206 51.93 14.54 1.65
C SER A 206 52.92 14.48 0.49
N LYS A 207 53.79 15.50 0.39
CA LYS A 207 54.96 15.46 -0.49
C LYS A 207 56.15 15.02 0.37
N THR A 208 56.69 13.84 0.08
CA THR A 208 57.94 13.39 0.69
C THR A 208 59.11 14.11 0.03
N TYR A 209 60.02 14.64 0.84
CA TYR A 209 61.41 14.89 0.42
C TYR A 209 62.33 14.30 1.50
N THR A 210 63.33 13.55 1.07
CA THR A 210 64.28 12.85 1.94
C THR A 210 65.54 13.69 2.15
N ASN A 211 66.12 13.69 3.36
CA ASN A 211 67.48 13.14 3.53
C ASN A 211 67.95 13.03 5.00
N LYS A 212 68.92 12.13 5.16
CA LYS A 212 69.65 11.61 6.34
C LYS A 212 70.14 12.64 7.37
N VAL A 213 70.21 12.23 8.64
CA VAL A 213 71.18 12.72 9.66
C VAL A 213 71.74 11.53 10.45
N ALA A 214 72.98 11.64 10.94
CA ALA A 214 73.76 10.56 11.56
C ALA A 214 73.73 10.53 13.11
N HIS A 215 74.31 9.46 13.68
CA HIS A 215 74.46 9.11 15.10
C HIS A 215 74.85 10.23 16.10
N ARG A 216 74.30 10.17 17.34
CA ARG A 216 75.01 9.62 18.53
C ARG A 216 74.13 9.47 19.81
N THR A 217 74.33 8.35 20.54
CA THR A 217 74.39 8.11 22.02
C THR A 217 73.70 9.07 23.02
N THR A 218 73.12 8.66 24.18
CA THR A 218 73.34 7.46 25.06
C THR A 218 72.25 7.33 26.17
N LYS A 219 71.97 6.09 26.65
CA LYS A 219 71.61 5.64 28.03
C LYS A 219 70.41 6.29 28.81
N GLU A 220 69.67 5.63 29.72
CA GLU A 220 69.54 4.22 30.17
C GLU A 220 68.20 3.96 30.94
N HIS A 221 67.75 2.69 30.94
CA HIS A 221 66.84 1.93 31.85
C HIS A 221 65.91 2.61 32.91
N GLY A 222 64.71 2.06 33.20
CA GLY A 222 64.06 0.86 32.64
C GLY A 222 62.73 0.44 33.32
N GLN A 223 62.09 -0.62 32.77
CA GLN A 223 61.18 -1.64 33.38
C GLN A 223 59.97 -1.15 34.23
N SER A 224 58.73 -1.64 34.12
CA SER A 224 58.07 -2.76 33.40
C SER A 224 56.51 -2.52 33.42
N SER A 225 55.56 -3.33 32.93
CA SER A 225 55.55 -4.68 32.33
C SER A 225 54.33 -4.92 31.39
N ASN A 226 54.42 -6.01 30.62
CA ASN A 226 53.40 -6.94 30.06
C ASN A 226 51.89 -6.57 29.96
N MET A 227 51.39 -6.46 28.72
CA MET A 227 50.66 -7.52 27.98
C MET A 227 50.27 -6.98 26.59
N GLY A 228 50.66 -7.65 25.49
CA GLY A 228 50.59 -7.08 24.13
C GLY A 228 49.51 -7.66 23.20
N PRO A 229 49.24 -7.02 22.04
CA PRO A 229 48.38 -7.56 20.99
C PRO A 229 49.16 -8.31 19.91
N ASN A 230 48.67 -9.50 19.53
CA ASN A 230 49.29 -10.34 18.52
C ASN A 230 49.00 -9.85 17.08
N LYS A 231 49.95 -10.10 16.17
CA LYS A 231 49.82 -9.71 14.75
C LYS A 231 48.79 -10.59 14.03
N VAL A 232 47.90 -9.97 13.24
CA VAL A 232 47.18 -10.66 12.16
C VAL A 232 47.39 -9.91 10.85
N SER A 233 47.71 -10.65 9.79
CA SER A 233 48.15 -10.12 8.50
C SER A 233 47.00 -9.63 7.61
N PHE A 234 47.16 -8.46 7.01
CA PHE A 234 46.26 -7.97 5.97
C PHE A 234 46.47 -8.72 4.65
N LYS A 235 45.54 -9.59 4.25
CA LYS A 235 45.39 -10.01 2.85
C LYS A 235 44.44 -9.06 2.13
N LYS A 236 44.92 -8.40 1.05
CA LYS A 236 44.07 -7.65 0.12
C LYS A 236 42.97 -8.54 -0.47
N LYS A 237 41.72 -8.08 -0.41
CA LYS A 237 40.58 -8.52 -1.22
C LYS A 237 39.80 -7.26 -1.59
N SER A 238 40.04 -6.68 -2.76
CA SER A 238 39.35 -6.97 -4.03
C SER A 238 37.99 -6.27 -4.10
N ASP A 239 37.95 -5.16 -4.82
CA ASP A 239 36.77 -4.31 -4.97
C ASP A 239 35.67 -5.01 -5.79
N HIS A 240 34.47 -5.07 -5.22
CA HIS A 240 33.25 -5.62 -5.82
C HIS A 240 32.03 -4.92 -5.23
N CYS A 241 31.03 -4.57 -6.06
CA CYS A 241 29.76 -4.06 -5.56
C CYS A 241 28.98 -5.16 -4.80
N PHE A 242 28.57 -4.84 -3.57
CA PHE A 242 28.00 -5.82 -2.62
C PHE A 242 26.63 -6.40 -3.06
N PHE A 243 25.94 -5.74 -3.99
CA PHE A 243 24.61 -6.16 -4.45
C PHE A 243 24.63 -7.06 -5.71
N CYS A 244 25.65 -6.94 -6.58
CA CYS A 244 25.66 -7.59 -7.90
C CYS A 244 26.92 -8.38 -8.26
N LYS A 245 27.95 -8.43 -7.39
CA LYS A 245 29.16 -9.27 -7.49
C LYS A 245 30.01 -9.16 -8.77
N LYS A 246 29.78 -8.19 -9.65
CA LYS A 246 30.67 -7.88 -10.79
C LYS A 246 31.68 -6.78 -10.42
N LYS A 247 32.74 -6.66 -11.23
CA LYS A 247 33.71 -5.56 -11.17
C LYS A 247 33.34 -4.54 -12.24
N ASP A 248 33.35 -3.27 -11.89
CA ASP A 248 32.95 -2.20 -12.78
C ASP A 248 34.01 -1.89 -13.85
N ILE A 249 33.53 -1.45 -15.02
CA ILE A 249 34.30 -0.68 -15.99
C ILE A 249 33.50 0.60 -16.23
N ASP A 250 34.08 1.74 -15.84
CA ASP A 250 33.55 3.06 -16.12
C ASP A 250 33.50 3.33 -17.64
N VAL A 251 32.35 3.80 -18.16
CA VAL A 251 32.29 4.97 -19.06
C VAL A 251 30.99 5.76 -18.85
N PHE A 252 31.11 6.84 -18.08
CA PHE A 252 30.48 8.16 -18.22
C PHE A 252 29.55 8.44 -19.44
N MET A 253 28.30 8.90 -19.24
CA MET A 253 27.70 10.05 -19.98
C MET A 253 26.27 10.44 -19.48
N ARG A 254 26.20 11.62 -18.84
CA ARG A 254 25.20 12.74 -18.94
C ARG A 254 23.67 12.51 -18.92
N ASN A 255 23.01 13.47 -18.24
CA ASN A 255 21.55 13.64 -18.09
C ASN A 255 20.82 14.25 -19.31
N ARG A 256 19.59 13.76 -19.57
CA ARG A 256 18.39 14.45 -20.14
C ARG A 256 18.42 14.94 -21.62
N PRO A 257 17.25 15.25 -22.27
CA PRO A 257 15.84 15.05 -21.87
C PRO A 257 14.89 14.40 -22.92
N VAL A 258 13.68 14.09 -22.43
CA VAL A 258 12.38 13.79 -23.09
C VAL A 258 12.14 14.36 -24.50
N ASN A 259 11.73 13.55 -25.49
CA ASN A 259 10.39 13.61 -26.12
C ASN A 259 10.08 12.59 -27.24
N PHE A 260 8.77 12.43 -27.48
CA PHE A 260 8.05 12.00 -28.69
C PHE A 260 8.01 10.54 -29.19
N GLU A 261 6.79 10.16 -29.56
CA GLU A 261 6.29 8.86 -29.99
C GLU A 261 6.61 8.49 -31.46
N LEU A 262 6.10 7.31 -31.83
CA LEU A 262 5.58 6.88 -33.14
C LEU A 262 6.51 6.15 -34.14
N LYS A 263 6.03 4.94 -34.49
CA LYS A 263 6.39 4.08 -35.64
C LYS A 263 7.77 3.39 -35.49
N THR A 264 7.95 2.11 -35.81
CA THR A 264 7.23 1.28 -36.80
C THR A 264 7.20 -0.20 -36.38
N SER A 265 6.01 -0.82 -36.36
CA SER A 265 5.86 -2.28 -36.29
C SER A 265 5.64 -2.87 -37.69
N MET A 266 6.72 -3.09 -38.45
CA MET A 266 6.69 -3.78 -39.75
C MET A 266 7.99 -4.57 -40.00
N SER A 267 8.02 -5.85 -39.60
CA SER A 267 8.92 -6.85 -40.19
C SER A 267 8.47 -8.28 -39.84
N LEU A 268 7.36 -8.73 -40.43
CA LEU A 268 6.93 -10.14 -40.38
C LEU A 268 6.07 -10.47 -41.63
N ALA A 269 6.75 -10.52 -42.78
CA ALA A 269 6.27 -11.09 -44.04
C ALA A 269 7.47 -11.26 -44.97
N LYS A 270 7.45 -12.31 -45.82
CA LYS A 270 8.59 -12.91 -46.56
C LYS A 270 9.43 -13.83 -45.66
N ASP A 271 9.61 -15.12 -45.93
CA ASP A 271 9.33 -15.92 -47.14
C ASP A 271 8.69 -17.27 -46.80
N ILE A 272 7.60 -17.66 -47.49
CA ILE A 272 7.42 -18.95 -48.19
C ILE A 272 6.29 -18.72 -49.21
N ASP A 273 6.62 -18.62 -50.50
CA ASP A 273 5.76 -19.16 -51.57
C ASP A 273 6.56 -19.28 -52.89
N LYS A 274 7.03 -20.51 -53.19
CA LYS A 274 7.53 -20.87 -54.53
C LYS A 274 7.76 -22.38 -54.72
N HIS A 275 6.67 -23.15 -54.88
CA HIS A 275 6.43 -24.11 -55.97
C HIS A 275 5.26 -25.06 -55.70
#